data_AF-A0A9W4XMZ2-F1
#
_entry.id   AF-A0A9W4XMZ2-F1
#
_cell.length_a   1.000
_cell.length_b   1.000
_cell.length_c   1.000
_cell.angle_alpha   90.00
_cell.angle_beta   90.00
_cell.angle_gamma   90.00
#
_symmetry.space_group_name_H-M   'P 1'
#
loop_
_entity.id
_entity.type
_entity.pdbx_description
1 polymer ?
#
loop_
_entity_poly.entity_id
_entity_poly.type
_entity_poly.pdbx_seq_one_letter_code
_entity_poly.pdbx_strand_id
1 'polypeptide(L)'
;MHRFFKTEFFNFEFLRILSTAPYGGCETGEALKAASLIKDADRESWSEIWYQQGRHAEQLAEEASRSGDAPSAKAAYLRASNYLRASQFMLNDLPPHQDPRVVLRLAKSQELFRKGVALLDDAKAYPLSIPLRDGAKVMAYLFVPLAEPRTSKGHPLVISLTGGDGSQEEMYIVIGVAGIARGYAMLTFDGPG
;
A
#
# COMPACT_ATOMS: atom_id res chain seq x y z
N MET A 1 -13.47 -13.21 17.17
CA MET A 1 -13.21 -12.32 16.01
C MET A 1 -14.17 -12.74 14.90
N HIS A 2 -14.86 -11.81 14.23
CA HIS A 2 -15.71 -12.15 13.08
C HIS A 2 -14.85 -12.73 11.96
N ARG A 3 -15.39 -13.68 11.19
CA ARG A 3 -14.67 -14.39 10.13
C ARG A 3 -15.36 -14.16 8.80
N PHE A 4 -14.61 -13.65 7.82
CA PHE A 4 -15.10 -13.31 6.48
C PHE A 4 -14.91 -14.46 5.49
N PHE A 5 -13.89 -15.29 5.69
CA PHE A 5 -13.53 -16.41 4.82
C PHE A 5 -13.33 -17.70 5.63
N LYS A 6 -13.70 -18.86 5.08
CA LYS A 6 -13.52 -20.15 5.78
C LYS A 6 -12.05 -20.55 5.80
N THR A 7 -11.31 -20.26 4.75
CA THR A 7 -9.87 -20.53 4.68
C THR A 7 -9.09 -19.54 5.55
N GLU A 8 -8.21 -20.05 6.44
CA GLU A 8 -7.41 -19.22 7.35
C GLU A 8 -6.62 -18.14 6.60
N PHE A 9 -5.94 -18.51 5.51
CA PHE A 9 -5.10 -17.61 4.74
C PHE A 9 -5.88 -16.49 4.06
N PHE A 10 -7.03 -16.80 3.43
CA PHE A 10 -7.90 -15.77 2.84
C PHE A 10 -8.48 -14.84 3.90
N ASN A 11 -8.87 -15.39 5.06
CA ASN A 11 -9.38 -14.58 6.15
C ASN A 11 -8.29 -13.65 6.72
N PHE A 12 -7.07 -14.16 6.88
CA PHE A 12 -5.91 -13.38 7.29
C PHE A 12 -5.61 -12.24 6.31
N GLU A 13 -5.46 -12.54 5.02
CA GLU A 13 -5.14 -11.52 4.01
C GLU A 13 -6.28 -10.49 3.87
N PHE A 14 -7.54 -10.90 4.05
CA PHE A 14 -8.65 -9.96 4.04
C PHE A 14 -8.59 -9.02 5.23
N LEU A 15 -8.35 -9.55 6.44
CA LEU A 15 -8.19 -8.75 7.65
C LEU A 15 -6.97 -7.83 7.56
N ARG A 16 -5.87 -8.27 6.94
CA ARG A 16 -4.70 -7.45 6.66
C ARG A 16 -5.08 -6.20 5.86
N ILE A 17 -5.84 -6.36 4.77
CA ILE A 17 -6.31 -5.21 3.97
C ILE A 17 -7.27 -4.34 4.78
N LEU A 18 -8.30 -4.94 5.40
CA LEU A 18 -9.31 -4.21 6.17
C LEU A 18 -8.69 -3.43 7.34
N SER A 19 -7.64 -3.95 7.97
CA SER A 19 -6.94 -3.29 9.07
C SER A 19 -6.25 -1.98 8.67
N THR A 20 -6.05 -1.75 7.37
CA THR A 20 -5.49 -0.50 6.86
C THR A 20 -6.52 0.63 6.72
N ALA A 21 -7.82 0.35 6.93
CA ALA A 21 -8.87 1.34 6.76
C ALA A 21 -8.70 2.60 7.65
N PRO A 22 -8.31 2.50 8.93
CA PRO A 22 -8.06 3.68 9.76
C PRO A 22 -6.89 4.57 9.28
N TYR A 23 -6.06 4.06 8.37
CA TYR A 23 -4.87 4.73 7.85
C TYR A 23 -4.96 5.03 6.34
N GLY A 24 -6.16 4.92 5.75
CA GLY A 24 -6.41 5.30 4.35
C GLY A 24 -5.97 4.28 3.31
N GLY A 25 -5.60 3.06 3.71
CA GLY A 25 -5.26 1.98 2.78
C GLY A 25 -6.46 1.19 2.26
N CYS A 26 -7.64 1.42 2.82
CA CYS A 26 -8.86 0.69 2.49
C CYS A 26 -10.10 1.49 2.92
N GLU A 27 -11.21 1.31 2.22
CA GLU A 27 -12.54 1.72 2.67
C GLU A 27 -13.35 0.50 3.12
N THR A 28 -13.97 0.57 4.30
CA THR A 28 -14.68 -0.58 4.87
C THR A 28 -15.81 -1.07 3.96
N GLY A 29 -16.58 -0.16 3.35
CA GLY A 29 -17.66 -0.53 2.42
C GLY A 29 -17.14 -1.25 1.16
N GLU A 30 -16.02 -0.78 0.60
CA GLU A 30 -15.35 -1.42 -0.54
C GLU A 30 -14.82 -2.80 -0.18
N ALA A 31 -14.23 -2.96 1.01
CA ALA A 31 -13.76 -4.26 1.51
C ALA A 31 -14.90 -5.25 1.72
N LEU A 32 -16.00 -4.83 2.35
CA LEU A 32 -17.15 -5.70 2.57
C LEU A 32 -17.82 -6.11 1.25
N LYS A 33 -17.87 -5.19 0.28
CA LYS A 33 -18.30 -5.51 -1.09
C LYS A 33 -17.39 -6.56 -1.72
N ALA A 34 -16.06 -6.38 -1.64
CA ALA A 34 -15.10 -7.36 -2.15
C ALA A 34 -15.30 -8.74 -1.49
N ALA A 35 -15.42 -8.79 -0.15
CA ALA A 35 -15.65 -10.03 0.59
C ALA A 35 -16.93 -10.77 0.15
N SER A 36 -17.99 -10.03 -0.21
CA SER A 36 -19.24 -10.62 -0.69
C SER A 36 -19.14 -11.27 -2.08
N LEU A 37 -18.12 -10.90 -2.88
CA LEU A 37 -17.94 -11.34 -4.27
C LEU A 37 -16.83 -12.38 -4.43
N ILE A 38 -15.82 -12.36 -3.54
CA ILE A 38 -14.72 -13.33 -3.55
C ILE A 38 -15.23 -14.69 -3.08
N LYS A 39 -14.89 -15.73 -3.84
CA LYS A 39 -15.16 -17.12 -3.46
C LYS A 39 -14.02 -17.62 -2.59
N ASP A 40 -14.36 -18.27 -1.47
CA ASP A 40 -13.36 -18.84 -0.55
C ASP A 40 -12.46 -19.85 -1.29
N ALA A 41 -11.15 -19.80 -1.00
CA ALA A 41 -10.12 -20.63 -1.62
C ALA A 41 -9.96 -20.51 -3.15
N ASP A 42 -10.57 -19.50 -3.78
CA ASP A 42 -10.45 -19.24 -5.21
C ASP A 42 -9.52 -18.04 -5.47
N ARG A 43 -8.27 -18.36 -5.82
CA ARG A 43 -7.18 -17.39 -6.11
C ARG A 43 -7.55 -16.42 -7.22
N GLU A 44 -8.29 -16.87 -8.23
CA GLU A 44 -8.71 -16.03 -9.36
C GLU A 44 -9.80 -15.04 -8.95
N SER A 45 -10.79 -15.49 -8.18
CA SER A 45 -11.83 -14.58 -7.67
C SER A 45 -11.25 -13.50 -6.76
N TRP A 46 -10.29 -13.86 -5.89
CA TRP A 46 -9.56 -12.89 -5.07
C TRP A 46 -8.86 -11.85 -5.94
N SER A 47 -8.08 -12.35 -6.89
CA SER A 47 -7.26 -11.56 -7.80
C SER A 47 -8.09 -10.57 -8.60
N GLU A 48 -9.19 -11.03 -9.20
CA GLU A 48 -10.00 -10.21 -10.08
C GLU A 48 -10.84 -9.18 -9.30
N ILE A 49 -11.43 -9.56 -8.17
CA ILE A 49 -12.25 -8.63 -7.39
C ILE A 49 -11.41 -7.50 -6.79
N TRP A 50 -10.23 -7.81 -6.23
CA TRP A 50 -9.34 -6.74 -5.74
C TRP A 50 -8.78 -5.88 -6.88
N TYR A 51 -8.53 -6.46 -8.06
CA TYR A 51 -8.13 -5.68 -9.23
C TYR A 51 -9.24 -4.68 -9.63
N GLN A 52 -10.49 -5.13 -9.71
CA GLN A 52 -11.63 -4.28 -10.02
C GLN A 52 -11.83 -3.16 -8.99
N GLN A 53 -11.72 -3.47 -7.70
CA GLN A 53 -11.77 -2.47 -6.63
C GLN A 53 -10.63 -1.46 -6.75
N GLY A 54 -9.42 -1.91 -7.07
CA GLY A 54 -8.26 -1.05 -7.33
C GLY A 54 -8.48 -0.12 -8.52
N ARG A 55 -9.00 -0.63 -9.64
CA ARG A 55 -9.33 0.19 -10.83
C ARG A 55 -10.43 1.20 -10.54
N HIS A 56 -11.44 0.83 -9.75
CA HIS A 56 -12.49 1.76 -9.36
C HIS A 56 -11.95 2.90 -8.49
N ALA A 57 -11.12 2.58 -7.49
CA ALA A 57 -10.46 3.59 -6.67
C ALA A 57 -9.50 4.48 -7.47
N GLU A 58 -8.77 3.92 -8.45
CA GLU A 58 -7.97 4.71 -9.40
C GLU A 58 -8.83 5.71 -10.19
N GLN A 59 -9.99 5.30 -10.71
CA GLN A 59 -10.89 6.20 -11.43
C GLN A 59 -11.36 7.36 -10.55
N LEU A 60 -11.74 7.08 -9.30
CA LEU A 60 -12.10 8.11 -8.33
C LEU A 60 -10.93 9.07 -8.06
N ALA A 61 -9.71 8.54 -8.00
CA ALA A 61 -8.51 9.36 -7.81
C ALA A 61 -8.25 10.30 -8.99
N GLU A 62 -8.40 9.81 -10.21
CA GLU A 62 -8.21 10.58 -11.44
C GLU A 62 -9.34 11.61 -11.65
N GLU A 63 -10.58 11.30 -11.24
CA GLU A 63 -11.69 12.27 -11.19
C GLU A 63 -11.41 13.40 -10.21
N ALA A 64 -11.06 13.07 -8.96
CA ALA A 64 -10.72 14.05 -7.93
C ALA A 64 -9.50 14.89 -8.33
N SER A 65 -8.49 14.27 -8.94
CA SER A 65 -7.29 14.98 -9.41
C SER A 65 -7.64 15.98 -10.52
N ARG A 66 -8.52 15.62 -11.47
CA ARG A 66 -8.98 16.53 -12.53
C ARG A 66 -9.83 17.69 -12.01
N SER A 67 -10.58 17.49 -10.93
CA SER A 67 -11.37 18.54 -10.29
C SER A 67 -10.57 19.40 -9.30
N GLY A 68 -9.29 19.08 -9.06
CA GLY A 68 -8.43 19.81 -8.11
C GLY A 68 -8.64 19.44 -6.65
N ASP A 69 -9.35 18.34 -6.35
CA ASP A 69 -9.57 17.83 -5.00
C ASP A 69 -8.39 16.93 -4.60
N ALA A 70 -7.28 17.56 -4.18
CA ALA A 70 -6.07 16.85 -3.76
C ALA A 70 -6.29 15.88 -2.59
N PRO A 71 -7.05 16.22 -1.51
CA PRO A 71 -7.35 15.29 -0.44
C PRO A 71 -8.07 14.01 -0.90
N SER A 72 -9.11 14.13 -1.73
CA SER A 72 -9.82 12.95 -2.26
C SER A 72 -8.95 12.16 -3.23
N ALA A 73 -8.16 12.83 -4.07
CA ALA A 73 -7.24 12.16 -4.98
C ALA A 73 -6.16 11.36 -4.21
N LYS A 74 -5.52 11.97 -3.21
CA LYS A 74 -4.56 11.31 -2.30
C LYS A 74 -5.17 10.03 -1.71
N ALA A 75 -6.32 10.16 -1.06
CA ALA A 75 -6.98 9.05 -0.38
C ALA A 75 -7.33 7.90 -1.35
N ALA A 76 -7.77 8.24 -2.57
CA ALA A 76 -8.13 7.26 -3.59
C ALA A 76 -6.91 6.57 -4.21
N TYR A 77 -5.84 7.30 -4.51
CA TYR A 77 -4.59 6.72 -5.00
C TYR A 77 -3.97 5.73 -4.01
N LEU A 78 -3.94 6.07 -2.71
CA LEU A 78 -3.34 5.22 -1.67
C LEU A 78 -4.10 3.89 -1.50
N ARG A 79 -5.44 3.91 -1.42
CA ARG A 79 -6.22 2.66 -1.34
C ARG A 79 -6.19 1.88 -2.65
N ALA A 80 -6.19 2.56 -3.81
CA ALA A 80 -6.05 1.89 -5.11
C ALA A 80 -4.73 1.13 -5.24
N SER A 81 -3.63 1.74 -4.79
CA SER A 81 -2.33 1.08 -4.67
C SER A 81 -2.42 -0.19 -3.82
N ASN A 82 -2.96 -0.09 -2.60
CA ASN A 82 -3.07 -1.25 -1.71
C ASN A 82 -3.96 -2.37 -2.27
N TYR A 83 -5.06 -2.04 -2.97
CA TYR A 83 -5.92 -3.03 -3.63
C TYR A 83 -5.21 -3.72 -4.80
N LEU A 84 -4.42 -3.00 -5.59
CA LEU A 84 -3.62 -3.62 -6.65
C LEU A 84 -2.52 -4.52 -6.09
N ARG A 85 -1.86 -4.12 -4.99
CA ARG A 85 -0.95 -4.99 -4.22
C ARG A 85 -1.66 -6.25 -3.72
N ALA A 86 -2.90 -6.15 -3.25
CA ALA A 86 -3.70 -7.31 -2.83
C ALA A 86 -4.11 -8.21 -4.02
N SER A 87 -4.43 -7.61 -5.17
CA SER A 87 -4.96 -8.31 -6.34
C SER A 87 -3.99 -9.29 -6.98
N GLN A 88 -2.68 -9.07 -6.83
CA GLN A 88 -1.66 -9.99 -7.33
C GLN A 88 -1.26 -11.05 -6.31
N PHE A 89 -1.53 -10.81 -5.01
CA PHE A 89 -0.87 -11.53 -3.93
C PHE A 89 -1.07 -13.04 -4.00
N MET A 90 -2.30 -13.46 -4.32
CA MET A 90 -2.65 -14.88 -4.46
C MET A 90 -2.11 -15.53 -5.74
N LEU A 91 -1.54 -14.79 -6.69
CA LEU A 91 -1.02 -15.31 -7.97
C LEU A 91 0.49 -15.58 -7.95
N ASN A 92 1.17 -15.33 -6.83
CA ASN A 92 2.60 -15.62 -6.70
C ASN A 92 2.84 -17.13 -6.74
N ASP A 93 3.41 -17.61 -7.84
CA ASP A 93 3.83 -19.00 -8.03
C ASP A 93 5.33 -19.06 -8.31
N LEU A 94 5.96 -20.17 -7.95
CA LEU A 94 7.39 -20.39 -8.20
C LEU A 94 7.68 -20.61 -9.69
N PRO A 95 8.90 -20.28 -10.16
CA PRO A 95 9.32 -20.62 -11.52
C PRO A 95 9.09 -22.11 -11.82
N PRO A 96 8.63 -22.47 -13.04
CA PRO A 96 8.41 -21.60 -14.21
C PRO A 96 6.97 -21.05 -14.32
N HIS A 97 6.11 -21.22 -13.31
CA HIS A 97 4.68 -20.94 -13.40
C HIS A 97 4.30 -19.48 -13.05
N GLN A 98 5.20 -18.53 -13.30
CA GLN A 98 4.98 -17.14 -12.91
C GLN A 98 3.85 -16.51 -13.72
N ASP A 99 2.88 -15.92 -13.03
CA ASP A 99 1.79 -15.20 -13.66
C ASP A 99 2.22 -13.75 -14.03
N PRO A 100 2.16 -13.35 -15.31
CA PRO A 100 2.59 -12.01 -15.73
C PRO A 100 1.76 -10.88 -15.10
N ARG A 101 0.53 -11.16 -14.63
CA ARG A 101 -0.32 -10.21 -13.93
C ARG A 101 0.31 -9.75 -12.63
N VAL A 102 1.16 -10.56 -11.99
CA VAL A 102 1.84 -10.21 -10.74
C VAL A 102 2.67 -8.95 -10.90
N VAL A 103 3.62 -8.98 -11.84
CA VAL A 103 4.54 -7.85 -12.08
C VAL A 103 3.78 -6.62 -12.58
N LEU A 104 2.80 -6.80 -13.47
CA LEU A 104 2.01 -5.69 -14.01
C LEU A 104 1.20 -4.97 -12.92
N ARG A 105 0.56 -5.72 -12.03
CA ARG A 105 -0.27 -5.16 -10.95
C ARG A 105 0.59 -4.56 -9.84
N LEU A 106 1.75 -5.14 -9.52
CA LEU A 106 2.72 -4.53 -8.60
C LEU A 106 3.26 -3.21 -9.15
N ALA A 107 3.70 -3.17 -10.41
CA ALA A 107 4.19 -1.94 -11.03
C ALA A 107 3.14 -0.83 -11.01
N LYS A 108 1.87 -1.19 -11.28
CA LYS A 108 0.76 -0.24 -11.20
C LYS A 108 0.46 0.18 -9.77
N SER A 109 0.52 -0.72 -8.79
CA SER A 109 0.42 -0.40 -7.37
C SER A 109 1.44 0.67 -6.96
N GLN A 110 2.71 0.50 -7.35
CA GLN A 110 3.80 1.45 -7.08
C GLN A 110 3.60 2.80 -7.79
N GLU A 111 3.05 2.81 -9.01
CA GLU A 111 2.67 4.03 -9.71
C GLU A 111 1.59 4.82 -8.96
N LEU A 112 0.53 4.15 -8.53
CA LEU A 112 -0.56 4.79 -7.79
C LEU A 112 -0.10 5.27 -6.42
N PHE A 113 0.77 4.51 -5.75
CA PHE A 113 1.39 4.95 -4.51
C PHE A 113 2.16 6.26 -4.70
N ARG A 114 3.02 6.33 -5.74
CA ARG A 114 3.76 7.55 -6.10
C ARG A 114 2.86 8.75 -6.31
N LYS A 115 1.74 8.58 -7.01
CA LYS A 115 0.73 9.63 -7.20
C LYS A 115 0.11 10.05 -5.86
N GLY A 116 -0.23 9.09 -5.00
CA GLY A 116 -0.80 9.36 -3.68
C GLY A 116 0.15 10.12 -2.76
N VAL A 117 1.40 9.66 -2.63
CA VAL A 117 2.37 10.29 -1.73
C VAL A 117 2.90 11.64 -2.23
N ALA A 118 2.73 11.95 -3.52
CA ALA A 118 3.01 13.28 -4.05
C ALA A 118 1.96 14.32 -3.62
N LEU A 119 0.80 13.89 -3.14
CA LEU A 119 -0.31 14.74 -2.71
C LEU A 119 -0.43 14.84 -1.18
N LEU A 120 0.58 14.40 -0.42
CA LEU A 120 0.59 14.53 1.04
C LEU A 120 0.60 16.00 1.46
N ASP A 121 -0.18 16.29 2.49
CA ASP A 121 -0.38 17.60 3.11
C ASP A 121 0.16 17.66 4.56
N ASP A 122 0.59 16.52 5.11
CA ASP A 122 1.12 16.36 6.46
C ASP A 122 2.61 15.96 6.50
N ALA A 123 3.16 15.52 5.37
CA ALA A 123 4.56 15.16 5.21
C ALA A 123 5.07 15.43 3.79
N LYS A 124 6.37 15.60 3.66
CA LYS A 124 7.06 15.55 2.37
C LYS A 124 7.68 14.16 2.16
N ALA A 125 7.33 13.53 1.04
CA ALA A 125 7.90 12.25 0.62
C ALA A 125 9.13 12.47 -0.25
N TYR A 126 10.24 11.82 0.11
CA TYR A 126 11.49 11.82 -0.66
C TYR A 126 11.76 10.40 -1.17
N PRO A 127 11.66 10.14 -2.49
CA PRO A 127 12.13 8.88 -3.04
C PRO A 127 13.65 8.82 -2.93
N LEU A 128 14.15 7.69 -2.44
CA LEU A 128 15.56 7.42 -2.21
C LEU A 128 15.97 6.13 -2.93
N SER A 129 17.24 6.08 -3.30
CA SER A 129 17.90 4.88 -3.81
C SER A 129 19.07 4.56 -2.90
N ILE A 130 18.92 3.56 -2.04
CA ILE A 130 19.92 3.17 -1.05
C ILE A 130 20.90 2.16 -1.70
N PRO A 131 22.19 2.49 -1.83
CA PRO A 131 23.17 1.55 -2.36
C PRO A 131 23.51 0.47 -1.32
N LEU A 132 23.54 -0.78 -1.75
CA LEU A 132 24.02 -1.92 -0.99
C LEU A 132 25.51 -2.18 -1.29
N ARG A 133 26.15 -2.97 -0.42
CA ARG A 133 27.61 -3.24 -0.49
C ARG A 133 28.04 -3.94 -1.78
N ASP A 134 27.16 -4.72 -2.38
CA ASP A 134 27.38 -5.47 -3.63
C ASP A 134 27.08 -4.65 -4.89
N GLY A 135 26.70 -3.38 -4.74
CA GLY A 135 26.34 -2.49 -5.85
C GLY A 135 24.87 -2.52 -6.23
N ALA A 136 24.05 -3.41 -5.65
CA ALA A 136 22.61 -3.37 -5.80
C ALA A 136 22.02 -2.09 -5.17
N LYS A 137 20.83 -1.70 -5.60
CA LYS A 137 20.13 -0.51 -5.10
C LYS A 137 18.74 -0.90 -4.65
N VAL A 138 18.37 -0.43 -3.46
CA VAL A 138 17.05 -0.59 -2.90
C VAL A 138 16.29 0.72 -3.03
N MET A 139 15.07 0.67 -3.55
CA MET A 139 14.16 1.82 -3.57
C MET A 139 13.58 2.02 -2.17
N ALA A 140 13.53 3.26 -1.74
CA ALA A 140 13.05 3.65 -0.42
C ALA A 140 12.26 4.95 -0.48
N TYR A 141 11.45 5.23 0.54
CA TYR A 141 10.88 6.55 0.78
C TYR A 141 11.24 7.04 2.17
N LEU A 142 11.73 8.27 2.25
CA LEU A 142 11.81 9.03 3.50
C LEU A 142 10.65 10.02 3.55
N PHE A 143 9.76 9.86 4.52
CA PHE A 143 8.69 10.80 4.82
C PHE A 143 9.10 11.68 5.99
N VAL A 144 9.12 12.99 5.78
CA VAL A 144 9.43 13.98 6.81
C VAL A 144 8.16 14.78 7.11
N PRO A 145 7.64 14.75 8.36
CA PRO A 145 6.47 15.54 8.73
C PRO A 145 6.66 17.03 8.42
N LEU A 146 5.57 17.70 8.07
CA LEU A 146 5.55 19.16 7.92
C LEU A 146 5.35 19.89 9.26
N ALA A 147 4.92 19.16 10.30
CA ALA A 147 4.78 19.69 11.64
C ALA A 147 6.14 20.06 12.26
N GLU A 148 6.12 20.85 13.34
CA GLU A 148 7.34 21.24 14.05
C GLU A 148 8.15 20.02 14.53
N PRO A 149 9.50 20.11 14.50
CA PRO A 149 10.38 19.08 15.02
C PRO A 149 10.04 18.63 16.45
N ARG A 150 10.00 17.31 16.69
CA ARG A 150 9.81 16.75 18.05
C ARG A 150 10.95 17.05 19.00
N THR A 151 12.13 17.36 18.47
CA THR A 151 13.33 17.63 19.25
C THR A 151 14.09 18.80 18.64
N SER A 152 15.00 19.42 19.39
CA SER A 152 15.93 20.44 18.88
C SER A 152 16.84 19.94 17.75
N LYS A 153 16.92 18.61 17.53
CA LYS A 153 17.71 17.98 16.48
C LYS A 153 16.88 17.55 15.26
N GLY A 154 15.58 17.86 15.23
CA GLY A 154 14.67 17.41 14.16
C GLY A 154 13.65 16.36 14.62
N HIS A 155 13.02 15.71 13.64
CA HIS A 155 12.16 14.55 13.86
C HIS A 155 13.01 13.29 14.09
N PRO A 156 12.79 12.53 15.18
CA PRO A 156 13.35 11.20 15.32
C PRO A 156 12.92 10.31 14.15
N LEU A 157 13.84 9.50 13.64
CA LEU A 157 13.62 8.60 12.50
C LEU A 157 13.18 7.22 12.99
N VAL A 158 12.10 6.71 12.41
CA VAL A 158 11.72 5.29 12.49
C VAL A 158 11.98 4.65 11.14
N ILE A 159 12.70 3.53 11.15
CA ILE A 159 12.93 2.69 9.98
C ILE A 159 11.92 1.55 10.03
N SER A 160 11.05 1.46 9.02
CA SER A 160 9.99 0.47 8.93
C SER A 160 10.28 -0.48 7.77
N LEU A 161 10.41 -1.76 8.11
CA LEU A 161 10.74 -2.83 7.17
C LEU A 161 9.56 -3.80 7.07
N THR A 162 9.42 -4.41 5.90
CA THR A 162 8.51 -5.53 5.67
C THR A 162 9.27 -6.86 5.67
N GLY A 163 8.55 -7.97 5.83
CA GLY A 163 9.03 -9.32 5.51
C GLY A 163 8.77 -9.69 4.04
N GLY A 164 8.96 -10.97 3.70
CA GLY A 164 8.88 -11.46 2.31
C GLY A 164 7.52 -11.33 1.61
N ASP A 165 6.45 -11.11 2.38
CA ASP A 165 5.08 -11.05 1.86
C ASP A 165 4.49 -9.64 1.79
N GLY A 166 5.29 -8.59 2.04
CA GLY A 166 4.82 -7.20 2.04
C GLY A 166 5.65 -6.28 1.18
N SER A 167 5.31 -5.00 1.21
CA SER A 167 5.95 -3.96 0.38
C SER A 167 6.15 -2.69 1.19
N GLN A 168 7.12 -1.86 0.80
CA GLN A 168 7.36 -0.58 1.44
C GLN A 168 6.14 0.35 1.38
N GLU A 169 5.37 0.28 0.28
CA GLU A 169 4.13 1.04 0.11
C GLU A 169 3.08 0.65 1.15
N GLU A 170 2.98 -0.64 1.45
CA GLU A 170 2.12 -1.13 2.53
C GLU A 170 2.63 -0.68 3.90
N MET A 171 3.94 -0.70 4.14
CA MET A 171 4.52 -0.25 5.42
C MET A 171 4.27 1.24 5.68
N TYR A 172 4.21 2.07 4.63
CA TYR A 172 3.76 3.45 4.76
C TYR A 172 2.33 3.52 5.32
N ILE A 173 1.41 2.70 4.81
CA ILE A 173 0.02 2.71 5.27
C ILE A 173 -0.10 2.14 6.70
N VAL A 174 0.55 1.01 6.98
CA VAL A 174 0.40 0.28 8.25
C VAL A 174 1.06 1.02 9.43
N ILE A 175 2.20 1.68 9.20
CA ILE A 175 2.98 2.33 10.27
C ILE A 175 3.34 3.77 9.92
N GLY A 176 3.68 4.05 8.66
CA GLY A 176 4.13 5.37 8.19
C GLY A 176 3.17 6.51 8.54
N VAL A 177 1.89 6.38 8.17
CA VAL A 177 0.83 7.36 8.45
C VAL A 177 0.76 7.67 9.96
N ALA A 178 0.74 6.64 10.80
CA ALA A 178 0.66 6.79 12.24
C ALA A 178 1.92 7.43 12.85
N GLY A 179 3.11 7.13 12.30
CA GLY A 179 4.37 7.71 12.72
C GLY A 179 4.49 9.19 12.36
N ILE A 180 4.10 9.56 11.13
CA ILE A 180 4.06 10.94 10.65
C ILE A 180 3.14 11.79 11.52
N ALA A 181 1.92 11.30 11.79
CA ALA A 181 0.95 12.00 12.63
C ALA A 181 1.45 12.22 14.07
N ARG A 182 2.44 11.44 14.51
CA ARG A 182 3.12 11.57 15.80
C ARG A 182 4.40 12.39 15.72
N GLY A 183 4.76 12.95 14.56
CA GLY A 183 5.95 13.77 14.36
C GLY A 183 7.25 12.97 14.21
N TYR A 184 7.18 11.70 13.83
CA TYR A 184 8.36 10.91 13.46
C TYR A 184 8.61 11.02 11.95
N ALA A 185 9.88 11.12 11.57
CA ALA A 185 10.27 10.84 10.20
C ALA A 185 10.20 9.32 9.98
N MET A 186 9.75 8.89 8.81
CA MET A 186 9.55 7.48 8.48
C MET A 186 10.38 7.11 7.27
N LEU A 187 11.23 6.08 7.39
CA LEU A 187 11.92 5.49 6.25
C LEU A 187 11.34 4.10 5.98
N THR A 188 10.79 3.88 4.79
CA THR A 188 10.31 2.58 4.31
C THR A 188 11.18 2.11 3.15
N PHE A 189 11.52 0.83 3.10
CA PHE A 189 12.21 0.24 1.95
C PHE A 189 12.01 -1.28 1.87
N ASP A 190 12.13 -1.82 0.67
CA ASP A 190 12.11 -3.28 0.43
C ASP A 190 13.53 -3.82 0.41
N GLY A 191 13.87 -4.68 1.39
CA GLY A 191 15.17 -5.34 1.42
C GLY A 191 15.33 -6.36 0.26
N PRO A 192 16.55 -6.92 0.06
CA PRO A 192 16.75 -8.00 -0.89
C PRO A 192 15.86 -9.21 -0.59
N GLY A 193 15.10 -9.67 -1.57
CA GLY A 193 14.16 -10.78 -1.47
C GLY A 193 13.16 -10.77 -2.60
#